data_AF-A0A956BV46-F1
#
_entry.id   AF-A0A956BV46-F1
#
_cell.length_a   1.000
_cell.length_b   1.000
_cell.length_c   1.000
_cell.angle_alpha   90.00
_cell.angle_beta   90.00
_cell.angle_gamma   90.00
#
_symmetry.space_group_name_H-M   'P 1'
#
loop_
_entity.id
_entity.type
_entity.pdbx_description
1 polymer ?
#
loop_
_entity_poly.entity_id
_entity_poly.type
_entity_poly.pdbx_seq_one_letter_code
_entity_poly.pdbx_strand_id
1 'polypeptide(L)'
;MTVRPAPLQPLVFASVVFSFLGLAAPDRAHACACCDGGDDAEVLGFTDTDAALVERHGMQSCQALDRLEVWRAESTAPVRCFDLQGADPNRGRRCEDWAYADNFDRPAATGHPRLRVFPRAPRYVSPDDIRATLTRYDATATAPGAAGSGDADEEDDEVSFTHTLIVEVRTATGFQRVASMDLSVGAPERFDDEEEDEEEEPTDEDLAPWLPPPDAIEVRVAVSPGGANLVVLVKGFDAAPGMGHFPTEVRPGVARGLDGARLLTTVPAAALAVASPDAAPQVDEAHAPGTVARFNRLALTAHRARDYASAARGWAGLLAAAPDDANVRYNLACALARLDQPERALDLLRDLQRQAGAGCTRCRERLTRARRDPDLASVRALPGFRELNQAARGAR
;
A
#
# COMPACT_ATOMS: atom_id res chain seq x y z
N MET A 1 71.99 3.53 -51.84
CA MET A 1 70.60 3.43 -51.37
C MET A 1 70.34 4.62 -50.46
N THR A 2 69.60 5.61 -50.97
CA THR A 2 69.31 6.89 -50.33
C THR A 2 68.03 6.77 -49.51
N VAL A 3 68.15 6.87 -48.18
CA VAL A 3 67.02 6.86 -47.25
C VAL A 3 66.49 8.29 -47.12
N ARG A 4 65.24 8.52 -47.52
CA ARG A 4 64.53 9.78 -47.28
C ARG A 4 63.94 9.77 -45.87
N PRO A 5 64.08 10.84 -45.07
CA PRO A 5 63.42 10.95 -43.77
C PRO A 5 61.93 11.26 -43.95
N ALA A 6 61.10 10.64 -43.11
CA ALA A 6 59.65 10.85 -43.06
C ALA A 6 59.30 12.21 -42.41
N PRO A 7 58.20 12.87 -42.81
CA PRO A 7 57.79 14.14 -42.23
C PRO A 7 57.23 13.93 -40.81
N LEU A 8 57.72 14.75 -39.88
CA LEU A 8 57.20 14.87 -38.51
C LEU A 8 55.80 15.48 -38.53
N GLN A 9 54.83 14.79 -37.94
CA GLN A 9 53.49 15.31 -37.73
C GLN A 9 53.47 16.28 -36.53
N PRO A 10 52.66 17.36 -36.58
CA PRO A 10 52.52 18.29 -35.47
C PRO A 10 51.74 17.65 -34.32
N LEU A 11 52.35 17.67 -33.13
CA LEU A 11 51.70 17.37 -31.86
C LEU A 11 50.62 18.44 -31.60
N VAL A 12 49.36 18.07 -31.81
CA VAL A 12 48.21 18.85 -31.36
C VAL A 12 48.08 18.64 -29.86
N PHE A 13 48.46 19.66 -29.08
CA PHE A 13 48.13 19.74 -27.66
C PHE A 13 46.61 19.93 -27.52
N ALA A 14 45.91 18.83 -27.22
CA ALA A 14 44.52 18.89 -26.78
C ALA A 14 44.49 19.43 -25.34
N SER A 15 44.08 20.69 -25.20
CA SER A 15 43.74 21.27 -23.90
C SER A 15 42.57 20.48 -23.31
N VAL A 16 42.84 19.64 -22.31
CA VAL A 16 41.82 19.02 -21.46
C VAL A 16 41.27 20.13 -20.57
N VAL A 17 40.20 20.77 -21.01
CA VAL A 17 39.38 21.63 -20.16
C VAL A 17 38.65 20.68 -19.22
N PHE A 18 39.12 20.60 -17.96
CA PHE A 18 38.36 20.02 -16.87
C PHE A 18 37.16 20.94 -16.61
N SER A 19 36.06 20.70 -17.33
CA SER A 19 34.75 21.20 -16.92
C SER A 19 34.45 20.59 -15.56
N PHE A 20 34.55 21.40 -14.51
CA PHE A 20 33.85 21.15 -13.26
C PHE A 20 32.36 21.05 -13.60
N LEU A 21 31.90 19.82 -13.87
CA LEU A 21 30.49 19.47 -13.83
C LEU A 21 30.04 19.85 -12.42
N GLY A 22 29.29 20.94 -12.32
CA GLY A 22 28.57 21.29 -11.10
C GLY A 22 27.72 20.09 -10.74
N LEU A 23 28.13 19.38 -9.68
CA LEU A 23 27.28 18.46 -8.96
C LEU A 23 26.13 19.33 -8.45
N ALA A 24 25.06 19.41 -9.23
CA ALA A 24 23.80 19.95 -8.75
C ALA A 24 23.49 19.18 -7.46
N ALA A 25 23.31 19.92 -6.36
CA ALA A 25 22.83 19.31 -5.14
C ALA A 25 21.57 18.49 -5.50
N PRO A 26 21.44 17.26 -4.99
CA PRO A 26 20.25 16.45 -5.26
C PRO A 26 19.02 17.29 -4.94
N ASP A 27 18.12 17.38 -5.92
CA ASP A 27 16.89 18.16 -5.80
C ASP A 27 16.13 17.67 -4.55
N ARG A 28 15.44 18.56 -3.81
CA ARG A 28 14.76 18.19 -2.54
C ARG A 28 13.83 16.98 -2.70
N ALA A 29 13.28 16.78 -3.90
CA ALA A 29 12.49 15.61 -4.28
C ALA A 29 13.24 14.26 -4.17
N HIS A 30 14.55 14.22 -4.41
CA HIS A 30 15.36 13.00 -4.24
C HIS A 30 15.66 12.71 -2.77
N ALA A 31 15.73 13.72 -1.91
CA ALA A 31 15.88 13.53 -0.47
C ALA A 31 14.59 12.98 0.17
N CYS A 32 13.42 13.42 -0.26
CA CYS A 32 12.14 12.88 0.23
C CYS A 32 11.90 11.42 -0.22
N ALA A 33 12.33 11.05 -1.43
CA ALA A 33 12.19 9.68 -1.94
C ALA A 33 12.97 8.63 -1.13
N CYS A 34 13.97 9.06 -0.37
CA CYS A 34 14.75 8.23 0.55
C CYS A 34 14.01 7.89 1.85
N CYS A 35 13.06 8.72 2.25
CA CYS A 35 12.26 8.56 3.47
C CYS A 35 10.94 7.82 3.19
N ASP A 36 10.47 7.82 1.94
CA ASP A 36 9.31 7.03 1.49
C ASP A 36 9.67 5.55 1.24
N GLY A 37 10.60 5.01 2.04
CA GLY A 37 11.09 3.64 1.90
C GLY A 37 9.97 2.61 2.01
N GLY A 38 9.48 2.12 0.88
CA GLY A 38 8.53 1.02 0.86
C GLY A 38 9.14 -0.22 1.51
N ASP A 39 8.52 -0.71 2.59
CA ASP A 39 8.82 -2.01 3.17
C ASP A 39 7.81 -3.02 2.62
N ASP A 40 8.27 -3.88 1.72
CA ASP A 40 7.52 -4.97 1.13
C ASP A 40 7.89 -6.29 1.79
N ALA A 41 6.89 -7.11 2.11
CA ALA A 41 7.11 -8.49 2.54
C ALA A 41 6.42 -9.48 1.60
N GLU A 42 7.11 -10.58 1.28
CA GLU A 42 6.57 -11.68 0.47
C GLU A 42 6.87 -13.02 1.13
N VAL A 43 5.86 -13.88 1.26
CA VAL A 43 6.05 -15.25 1.72
C VAL A 43 6.60 -16.07 0.55
N LEU A 44 7.82 -16.58 0.67
CA LEU A 44 8.48 -17.37 -0.39
C LEU A 44 8.13 -18.86 -0.33
N GLY A 45 7.81 -19.38 0.85
CA GLY A 45 7.45 -20.78 1.02
C GLY A 45 7.33 -21.22 2.46
N PHE A 46 6.94 -22.48 2.62
CA PHE A 46 6.76 -23.15 3.91
C PHE A 46 7.61 -24.41 4.00
N THR A 47 8.01 -24.75 5.23
CA THR A 47 8.55 -26.08 5.57
C THR A 47 7.42 -27.09 5.76
N ASP A 48 7.74 -28.38 5.82
CA ASP A 48 6.77 -29.42 6.21
C ASP A 48 6.41 -29.35 7.71
N THR A 49 7.21 -28.65 8.51
CA THR A 49 6.96 -28.36 9.95
C THR A 49 6.43 -26.96 10.15
N ASP A 50 5.77 -26.40 9.14
CA ASP A 50 4.95 -25.19 9.23
C ASP A 50 5.66 -23.86 9.55
N ALA A 51 6.99 -23.81 9.49
CA ALA A 51 7.70 -22.53 9.44
C ALA A 51 7.56 -21.89 8.04
N ALA A 52 7.38 -20.58 8.00
CA ALA A 52 7.32 -19.78 6.78
C ALA A 52 8.65 -19.06 6.55
N LEU A 53 9.08 -18.97 5.29
CA LEU A 53 10.16 -18.10 4.85
C LEU A 53 9.52 -16.86 4.23
N VAL A 54 9.83 -15.69 4.78
CA VAL A 54 9.34 -14.40 4.32
C VAL A 54 10.55 -13.58 3.85
N GLU A 55 10.51 -13.08 2.64
CA GLU A 55 11.44 -12.07 2.16
C GLU A 55 10.91 -10.69 2.54
N ARG A 56 11.75 -9.85 3.12
CA ARG A 56 11.45 -8.44 3.36
C ARG A 56 12.44 -7.57 2.59
N HIS A 57 11.89 -6.55 1.95
CA HIS A 57 12.61 -5.50 1.24
C HIS A 57 12.16 -4.18 1.81
N GLY A 58 13.02 -3.48 2.51
CA GLY A 58 12.73 -2.15 3.03
C GLY A 58 13.81 -1.16 2.65
N MET A 59 13.55 0.10 2.94
CA MET A 59 14.58 1.11 3.07
C MET A 59 14.45 1.78 4.43
N GLN A 60 15.57 1.94 5.13
CA GLN A 60 15.63 2.71 6.37
C GLN A 60 16.79 3.69 6.25
N SER A 61 16.52 4.99 6.43
CA SER A 61 17.55 6.03 6.37
C SER A 61 18.38 6.01 5.08
N CYS A 62 17.74 5.91 3.91
CA CYS A 62 18.40 5.70 2.60
C CYS A 62 19.24 4.42 2.47
N GLN A 63 19.11 3.44 3.36
CA GLN A 63 19.85 2.18 3.24
C GLN A 63 18.89 1.05 2.88
N ALA A 64 19.29 0.26 1.88
CA ALA A 64 18.50 -0.89 1.44
C ALA A 64 18.56 -1.99 2.48
N LEU A 65 17.42 -2.63 2.67
CA LEU A 65 17.24 -3.67 3.64
C LEU A 65 16.58 -4.89 3.02
N ASP A 66 17.42 -5.82 2.57
CA ASP A 66 16.97 -7.08 1.99
C ASP A 66 17.29 -8.24 2.94
N ARG A 67 16.25 -8.91 3.45
CA ARG A 67 16.44 -10.04 4.35
C ARG A 67 15.42 -11.15 4.14
N LEU A 68 15.83 -12.36 4.50
CA LEU A 68 14.91 -13.48 4.68
C LEU A 68 14.65 -13.69 6.17
N GLU A 69 13.40 -13.85 6.52
CA GLU A 69 12.92 -14.09 7.86
C GLU A 69 12.25 -15.46 7.95
N VAL A 70 12.54 -16.20 9.00
CA VAL A 70 11.86 -17.44 9.32
C VAL A 70 10.86 -17.18 10.42
N TRP A 71 9.59 -17.41 10.11
CA TRP A 71 8.48 -17.26 11.04
C TRP A 71 7.94 -18.63 11.42
N ARG A 72 7.46 -18.75 12.66
CA ARG A 72 6.73 -19.92 13.13
C ARG A 72 5.34 -19.51 13.54
N ALA A 73 4.40 -20.45 13.52
CA ALA A 73 3.09 -20.21 14.09
C ALA A 73 3.20 -19.67 15.52
N GLU A 74 2.35 -18.68 15.83
CA GLU A 74 2.26 -18.04 17.15
C GLU A 74 3.51 -17.27 17.62
N SER A 75 4.57 -17.17 16.81
CA SER A 75 5.73 -16.36 17.17
C SER A 75 5.42 -14.87 17.02
N THR A 76 5.78 -14.06 18.02
CA THR A 76 5.61 -12.59 17.96
C THR A 76 6.73 -11.89 17.17
N ALA A 77 7.82 -12.60 16.88
CA ALA A 77 8.99 -12.11 16.14
C ALA A 77 9.59 -13.24 15.29
N PRO A 78 10.34 -12.91 14.21
CA PRO A 78 11.01 -13.92 13.40
C PRO A 78 12.05 -14.69 14.22
N VAL A 79 12.05 -16.01 14.11
CA VAL A 79 12.93 -16.89 14.91
C VAL A 79 14.36 -16.95 14.37
N ARG A 80 14.58 -16.52 13.13
CA ARG A 80 15.89 -16.46 12.47
C ARG A 80 15.82 -15.56 11.26
N CYS A 81 16.89 -14.80 11.02
CA CYS A 81 17.02 -13.97 9.83
C CYS A 81 18.29 -14.28 9.04
N PHE A 82 18.27 -13.93 7.75
CA PHE A 82 19.39 -14.01 6.83
C PHE A 82 19.50 -12.68 6.10
N ASP A 83 20.65 -12.04 6.24
CA ASP A 83 20.98 -10.78 5.58
C ASP A 83 21.42 -11.08 4.15
N LEU A 84 20.62 -10.66 3.15
CA LEU A 84 20.89 -10.96 1.75
C LEU A 84 22.05 -10.13 1.17
N GLN A 85 22.39 -9.01 1.83
CA GLN A 85 23.48 -8.11 1.44
C GLN A 85 24.77 -8.38 2.22
N GLY A 86 24.69 -9.14 3.31
CA GLY A 86 25.82 -9.48 4.15
C GLY A 86 26.86 -10.37 3.46
N ALA A 87 28.08 -10.38 4.00
CA ALA A 87 29.21 -11.17 3.47
C ALA A 87 28.95 -12.69 3.40
N ASP A 88 27.95 -13.19 4.13
CA ASP A 88 27.48 -14.58 4.04
C ASP A 88 25.94 -14.62 4.15
N PRO A 89 25.21 -14.59 3.02
CA PRO A 89 23.75 -14.57 3.02
C PRO A 89 23.13 -15.90 3.48
N ASN A 90 23.92 -16.96 3.60
CA ASN A 90 23.43 -18.25 4.06
C ASN A 90 23.53 -18.44 5.58
N ARG A 91 24.27 -17.56 6.27
CA ARG A 91 24.46 -17.61 7.72
C ARG A 91 23.27 -16.99 8.42
N GLY A 92 22.51 -17.83 9.13
CA GLY A 92 21.43 -17.38 9.99
C GLY A 92 21.97 -16.56 11.17
N ARG A 93 21.33 -15.44 11.46
CA ARG A 93 21.64 -14.54 12.58
C ARG A 93 20.38 -14.26 13.41
N ARG A 94 20.54 -13.54 14.51
CA ARG A 94 19.39 -12.91 15.18
C ARG A 94 18.87 -11.78 14.31
N CYS A 95 17.58 -11.54 14.37
CA CYS A 95 16.94 -10.54 13.51
C CYS A 95 17.23 -9.09 13.94
N GLU A 96 17.74 -8.91 15.16
CA GLU A 96 18.27 -7.65 15.70
C GLU A 96 19.71 -7.34 15.22
N ASP A 97 20.44 -8.33 14.71
CA ASP A 97 21.87 -8.23 14.34
C ASP A 97 22.06 -8.03 12.82
N TRP A 98 21.45 -7.01 12.24
CA TRP A 98 21.53 -6.73 10.79
C TRP A 98 22.57 -5.66 10.42
N ALA A 99 23.09 -5.75 9.20
CA ALA A 99 23.92 -4.73 8.60
C ALA A 99 23.12 -4.03 7.50
N TYR A 100 23.17 -2.71 7.48
CA TYR A 100 22.62 -1.93 6.39
C TYR A 100 23.58 -1.96 5.19
N ALA A 101 23.03 -2.00 3.99
CA ALA A 101 23.81 -1.92 2.77
C ALA A 101 23.63 -0.56 2.10
N ASP A 102 24.73 0.03 1.65
CA ASP A 102 24.73 1.24 0.83
C ASP A 102 24.41 0.92 -0.65
N ASN A 103 24.28 -0.37 -1.01
CA ASN A 103 23.89 -0.79 -2.35
C ASN A 103 22.38 -1.05 -2.41
N PHE A 104 21.73 -0.42 -3.39
CA PHE A 104 20.29 -0.55 -3.66
C PHE A 104 19.97 -1.66 -4.67
N ASP A 105 20.98 -2.37 -5.21
CA ASP A 105 20.73 -3.51 -6.08
C ASP A 105 20.04 -4.63 -5.29
N ARG A 106 18.79 -4.92 -5.68
CA ARG A 106 17.97 -5.97 -5.07
C ARG A 106 18.53 -7.36 -5.43
N PRO A 107 19.06 -8.12 -4.47
CA PRO A 107 19.52 -9.47 -4.71
C PRO A 107 18.28 -10.34 -4.89
N ALA A 108 18.22 -11.09 -5.99
CA ALA A 108 17.08 -11.97 -6.23
C ALA A 108 17.08 -13.13 -5.23
N ALA A 109 16.07 -13.23 -4.36
CA ALA A 109 15.90 -14.43 -3.54
C ALA A 109 15.49 -15.66 -4.34
N THR A 110 15.01 -15.48 -5.59
CA THR A 110 14.70 -16.54 -6.56
C THR A 110 15.97 -17.26 -7.01
N GLY A 111 16.52 -18.07 -6.11
CA GLY A 111 17.82 -18.72 -6.27
C GLY A 111 18.53 -18.95 -4.94
N HIS A 112 18.05 -18.33 -3.85
CA HIS A 112 18.64 -18.48 -2.54
C HIS A 112 18.61 -19.96 -2.10
N PRO A 113 19.73 -20.55 -1.65
CA PRO A 113 19.80 -21.97 -1.30
C PRO A 113 18.75 -22.41 -0.26
N ARG A 114 18.27 -21.47 0.57
CA ARG A 114 17.25 -21.73 1.58
C ARG A 114 15.88 -22.08 1.02
N LEU A 115 15.53 -21.68 -0.20
CA LEU A 115 14.27 -22.11 -0.83
C LEU A 115 14.13 -23.64 -0.89
N ARG A 116 15.26 -24.37 -0.94
CA ARG A 116 15.26 -25.85 -0.89
C ARG A 116 14.77 -26.42 0.45
N VAL A 117 14.89 -25.65 1.53
CA VAL A 117 14.43 -26.02 2.89
C VAL A 117 12.95 -25.66 3.08
N PHE A 118 12.42 -24.75 2.27
CA PHE A 118 11.02 -24.34 2.25
C PHE A 118 10.38 -24.73 0.90
N PRO A 119 10.33 -26.03 0.58
CA PRO A 119 9.99 -26.50 -0.77
C PRO A 119 8.51 -26.28 -1.14
N ARG A 120 7.68 -25.89 -0.17
CA ARG A 120 6.25 -25.73 -0.36
C ARG A 120 5.95 -24.29 -0.73
N ALA A 121 5.58 -24.08 -2.00
CA ALA A 121 5.11 -22.77 -2.45
C ALA A 121 3.93 -22.29 -1.59
N PRO A 122 3.86 -20.98 -1.28
CA PRO A 122 2.72 -20.41 -0.59
C PRO A 122 1.45 -20.53 -1.43
N ARG A 123 0.31 -20.55 -0.76
CA ARG A 123 -1.00 -20.39 -1.37
C ARG A 123 -1.71 -19.26 -0.65
N TYR A 124 -2.44 -18.41 -1.36
CA TYR A 124 -3.07 -17.23 -0.77
C TYR A 124 -4.56 -17.42 -0.61
N VAL A 125 -5.13 -16.96 0.50
CA VAL A 125 -6.58 -16.95 0.69
C VAL A 125 -7.21 -15.95 -0.29
N SER A 126 -8.32 -16.33 -0.92
CA SER A 126 -9.12 -15.45 -1.77
C SER A 126 -9.57 -14.21 -0.98
N PRO A 127 -9.58 -13.00 -1.59
CA PRO A 127 -10.06 -11.79 -0.92
C PRO A 127 -11.48 -11.91 -0.36
N ASP A 128 -12.38 -12.64 -1.03
CA ASP A 128 -13.77 -12.86 -0.59
C ASP A 128 -13.90 -13.72 0.68
N ASP A 129 -12.80 -14.36 1.06
CA ASP A 129 -12.68 -15.23 2.23
C ASP A 129 -11.85 -14.59 3.35
N ILE A 130 -11.46 -13.33 3.20
CA ILE A 130 -10.80 -12.52 4.22
C ILE A 130 -11.77 -11.41 4.66
N ARG A 131 -11.94 -11.26 5.96
CA ARG A 131 -12.57 -10.08 6.58
C ARG A 131 -11.52 -9.39 7.41
N ALA A 132 -11.29 -8.12 7.15
CA ALA A 132 -10.39 -7.29 7.94
C ALA A 132 -11.17 -6.09 8.48
N THR A 133 -11.07 -5.86 9.78
CA THR A 133 -11.79 -4.80 10.50
C THR A 133 -10.78 -3.97 11.26
N LEU A 134 -10.68 -2.70 10.93
CA LEU A 134 -9.85 -1.74 11.66
C LEU A 134 -10.75 -1.00 12.66
N THR A 135 -10.41 -1.02 13.94
CA THR A 135 -11.15 -0.31 14.98
C THR A 135 -10.21 0.68 15.64
N ARG A 136 -10.62 1.95 15.74
CA ARG A 136 -9.85 2.97 16.45
C ARG A 136 -9.93 2.68 17.95
N TYR A 137 -8.79 2.68 18.61
CA TYR A 137 -8.70 2.59 20.07
C TYR A 137 -8.36 3.98 20.62
N ASP A 138 -9.26 4.55 21.41
CA ASP A 138 -8.96 5.76 22.17
C ASP A 138 -8.30 5.35 23.48
N ALA A 139 -6.96 5.47 23.53
CA ALA A 139 -6.17 5.11 24.69
C ALA A 139 -6.55 5.94 25.94
N THR A 140 -7.07 7.15 25.74
CA THR A 140 -7.40 8.07 26.84
C THR A 140 -8.67 7.67 27.58
N ALA A 141 -9.60 6.98 26.92
CA ALA A 141 -10.92 6.65 27.48
C ALA A 141 -10.89 5.50 28.51
N THR A 142 -9.78 4.76 28.64
CA THR A 142 -9.73 3.51 29.41
C THR A 142 -8.73 3.48 30.56
N ALA A 143 -7.96 4.53 30.82
CA ALA A 143 -7.09 4.60 31.99
C ALA A 143 -7.93 4.90 33.26
N PRO A 144 -8.30 3.90 34.08
CA PRO A 144 -9.16 4.10 35.24
C PRO A 144 -8.24 4.56 36.39
N GLY A 145 -7.96 5.85 36.50
CA GLY A 145 -7.17 6.37 37.63
C GLY A 145 -6.47 7.71 37.48
N ALA A 146 -6.47 8.37 36.32
CA ALA A 146 -5.78 9.67 36.13
C ALA A 146 -6.53 10.87 36.74
N ALA A 147 -7.32 10.65 37.80
CA ALA A 147 -7.99 11.71 38.54
C ALA A 147 -7.13 12.09 39.75
N GLY A 148 -6.19 13.01 39.54
CA GLY A 148 -5.68 13.85 40.62
C GLY A 148 -4.19 13.77 40.89
N SER A 149 -3.47 14.76 40.37
CA SER A 149 -2.65 15.66 41.17
C SER A 149 -2.36 16.89 40.34
N GLY A 150 -2.79 18.05 40.81
CA GLY A 150 -2.49 19.34 40.19
C GLY A 150 -0.98 19.59 40.13
N ASP A 151 -0.61 20.46 39.19
CA ASP A 151 0.75 20.91 38.90
C ASP A 151 1.58 19.98 38.00
N ALA A 152 0.95 19.37 36.99
CA ALA A 152 1.66 18.90 35.81
C ALA A 152 1.67 20.03 34.79
N ASP A 153 2.87 20.52 34.48
CA ASP A 153 3.14 21.43 33.38
C ASP A 153 2.41 20.95 32.12
N GLU A 154 1.76 21.86 31.40
CA GLU A 154 1.03 21.62 30.14
C GLU A 154 2.01 21.26 29.02
N GLU A 155 2.80 20.19 29.19
CA GLU A 155 3.50 19.56 28.08
C GLU A 155 2.42 18.95 27.18
N ASP A 156 2.34 19.43 25.95
CA ASP A 156 1.39 19.01 24.93
C ASP A 156 1.38 17.48 24.81
N ASP A 157 0.41 16.83 25.47
CA ASP A 157 0.19 15.39 25.40
C ASP A 157 -0.14 15.03 23.94
N GLU A 158 0.88 14.57 23.22
CA GLU A 158 0.76 14.13 21.85
C GLU A 158 -0.24 12.96 21.78
N VAL A 159 -1.45 13.24 21.30
CA VAL A 159 -2.54 12.26 21.25
C VAL A 159 -2.23 11.21 20.18
N SER A 160 -1.50 10.17 20.58
CA SER A 160 -1.25 9.01 19.71
C SER A 160 -2.52 8.18 19.56
N PHE A 161 -2.97 7.97 18.31
CA PHE A 161 -4.10 7.10 18.02
C PHE A 161 -3.61 5.70 17.65
N THR A 162 -3.93 4.73 18.50
CA THR A 162 -3.68 3.31 18.18
C THR A 162 -4.90 2.73 17.47
N HIS A 163 -4.70 1.99 16.39
CA HIS A 163 -5.78 1.27 15.72
C HIS A 163 -5.58 -0.23 15.90
N THR A 164 -6.62 -0.99 16.23
CA THR A 164 -6.55 -2.44 16.27
C THR A 164 -7.13 -3.01 14.97
N LEU A 165 -6.29 -3.70 14.19
CA LEU A 165 -6.70 -4.45 13.01
C LEU A 165 -6.98 -5.91 13.40
N ILE A 166 -8.22 -6.34 13.21
CA ILE A 166 -8.64 -7.72 13.35
C ILE A 166 -8.75 -8.34 11.95
N VAL A 167 -8.05 -9.45 11.73
CA VAL A 167 -8.14 -10.23 10.48
C VAL A 167 -8.80 -11.56 10.78
N GLU A 168 -9.87 -11.85 10.03
CA GLU A 168 -10.63 -13.08 10.08
C GLU A 168 -10.58 -13.77 8.71
N VAL A 169 -10.54 -15.09 8.72
CA VAL A 169 -10.54 -15.91 7.50
C VAL A 169 -11.72 -16.88 7.55
N ARG A 170 -12.38 -17.08 6.41
CA ARG A 170 -13.47 -18.05 6.28
C ARG A 170 -12.93 -19.48 6.39
N THR A 171 -13.53 -20.27 7.27
CA THR A 171 -13.29 -21.71 7.45
C THR A 171 -14.58 -22.49 7.18
N ALA A 172 -14.52 -23.82 7.28
CA ALA A 172 -15.72 -24.66 7.16
C ALA A 172 -16.82 -24.34 8.18
N THR A 173 -16.48 -23.74 9.33
CA THR A 173 -17.42 -23.44 10.43
C THR A 173 -17.82 -21.96 10.52
N GLY A 174 -17.30 -21.08 9.66
CA GLY A 174 -17.55 -19.63 9.70
C GLY A 174 -16.26 -18.82 9.59
N PHE A 175 -16.31 -17.52 9.93
CA PHE A 175 -15.10 -16.71 10.01
C PHE A 175 -14.37 -16.99 11.34
N GLN A 176 -13.07 -17.24 11.28
CA GLN A 176 -12.20 -17.39 12.43
C GLN A 176 -11.20 -16.23 12.46
N ARG A 177 -11.05 -15.57 13.62
CA ARG A 177 -9.97 -14.60 13.83
C ARG A 177 -8.61 -15.29 13.75
N VAL A 178 -7.75 -14.81 12.87
CA VAL A 178 -6.41 -15.36 12.62
C VAL A 178 -5.29 -14.41 13.02
N ALA A 179 -5.56 -13.10 13.11
CA ALA A 179 -4.64 -12.11 13.63
C ALA A 179 -5.38 -10.97 14.31
N SER A 180 -4.70 -10.35 15.28
CA SER A 180 -5.06 -9.08 15.92
C SER A 180 -3.76 -8.30 16.05
N MET A 181 -3.72 -7.08 15.54
CA MET A 181 -2.52 -6.26 15.59
C MET A 181 -2.87 -4.82 15.92
N ASP A 182 -2.08 -4.24 16.81
CA ASP A 182 -2.15 -2.82 17.11
C ASP A 182 -1.23 -2.10 16.13
N LEU A 183 -1.83 -1.26 15.31
CA LEU A 183 -1.18 -0.42 14.32
C LEU A 183 -1.06 0.97 14.94
N SER A 184 0.18 1.33 15.28
CA SER A 184 0.51 2.72 15.56
C SER A 184 0.49 3.46 14.25
N VAL A 185 -0.59 4.19 13.99
CA VAL A 185 -0.64 5.11 12.88
C VAL A 185 0.03 6.38 13.38
N GLY A 186 1.29 6.59 13.00
CA GLY A 186 2.04 7.77 13.43
C GLY A 186 1.24 9.02 13.12
N ALA A 187 1.04 9.88 14.12
CA ALA A 187 0.82 11.28 13.82
C ALA A 187 2.07 11.76 13.06
N PRO A 188 1.94 12.62 12.04
CA PRO A 188 3.14 13.25 11.50
C PRO A 188 3.87 13.87 12.67
N GLU A 189 5.17 13.61 12.82
CA GLU A 189 5.98 14.44 13.70
C GLU A 189 5.69 15.88 13.27
N ARG A 190 5.14 16.67 14.19
CA ARG A 190 5.06 18.11 13.97
C ARG A 190 6.52 18.50 13.80
N PHE A 191 6.92 18.81 12.57
CA PHE A 191 8.13 19.57 12.37
C PHE A 191 7.79 20.91 12.96
N ASP A 192 8.09 21.06 14.25
CA ASP A 192 8.22 22.37 14.86
C ASP A 192 9.36 23.00 14.09
N ASP A 193 9.00 23.71 13.02
CA ASP A 193 9.89 24.65 12.38
C ASP A 193 10.22 25.65 13.50
N GLU A 194 11.31 25.39 14.21
CA GLU A 194 11.95 26.28 15.18
C GLU A 194 12.47 27.55 14.46
N GLU A 195 11.69 28.13 13.55
CA GLU A 195 11.90 29.49 13.08
C GLU A 195 11.36 30.44 14.15
N GLU A 196 12.28 30.75 15.05
CA GLU A 196 12.28 31.86 15.98
C GLU A 196 11.65 33.12 15.37
N ASP A 197 10.74 33.71 16.15
CA ASP A 197 10.39 35.13 16.15
C ASP A 197 9.59 35.67 14.94
N GLU A 198 8.25 35.60 15.02
CA GLU A 198 7.36 36.77 14.86
C GLU A 198 5.94 36.39 15.31
N GLU A 199 5.34 37.19 16.20
CA GLU A 199 3.99 37.01 16.78
C GLU A 199 2.86 37.14 15.72
N GLU A 200 2.81 36.28 14.71
CA GLU A 200 1.66 36.21 13.81
C GLU A 200 0.51 35.47 14.51
N GLU A 201 -0.59 36.18 14.76
CA GLU A 201 -1.81 35.58 15.30
C GLU A 201 -2.22 34.40 14.40
N PRO A 202 -2.48 33.21 14.97
CA PRO A 202 -2.84 32.04 14.20
C PRO A 202 -4.08 32.36 13.37
N THR A 203 -3.94 32.25 12.06
CA THR A 203 -5.05 32.50 11.14
C THR A 203 -5.92 31.25 11.08
N ASP A 204 -7.18 31.36 10.63
CA ASP A 204 -8.06 30.20 10.41
C ASP A 204 -7.48 29.17 9.38
N GLU A 205 -6.32 29.46 8.76
CA GLU A 205 -5.54 28.54 7.93
C GLU A 205 -4.60 27.61 8.73
N ASP A 206 -4.41 27.85 10.04
CA ASP A 206 -3.62 27.02 10.97
C ASP A 206 -4.40 25.83 11.57
N LEU A 207 -5.54 25.49 10.96
CA LEU A 207 -6.20 24.22 11.21
C LEU A 207 -5.23 23.11 10.77
N ALA A 208 -4.49 22.58 11.75
CA ALA A 208 -3.63 21.42 11.61
C ALA A 208 -4.32 20.43 10.68
N PRO A 209 -3.70 20.07 9.54
CA PRO A 209 -4.36 19.24 8.54
C PRO A 209 -4.83 17.98 9.25
N TRP A 210 -6.14 17.87 9.45
CA TRP A 210 -6.75 16.66 9.97
C TRP A 210 -6.39 15.56 8.98
N LEU A 211 -5.44 14.73 9.37
CA LEU A 211 -4.96 13.66 8.52
C LEU A 211 -5.92 12.48 8.69
N PRO A 212 -6.60 12.07 7.61
CA PRO A 212 -7.39 10.86 7.67
C PRO A 212 -6.47 9.69 8.03
N PRO A 213 -6.96 8.69 8.79
CA PRO A 213 -6.24 7.44 8.99
C PRO A 213 -5.82 6.85 7.63
N PRO A 214 -4.78 5.99 7.56
CA PRO A 214 -4.30 5.42 6.31
C PRO A 214 -5.48 4.87 5.49
N ASP A 215 -5.75 5.52 4.35
CA ASP A 215 -6.97 5.38 3.56
C ASP A 215 -7.19 3.95 3.03
N ALA A 216 -6.14 3.13 3.06
CA ALA A 216 -6.22 1.71 2.77
C ALA A 216 -5.12 0.93 3.51
N ILE A 217 -5.49 -0.26 3.94
CA ILE A 217 -4.58 -1.33 4.36
C ILE A 217 -4.79 -2.47 3.37
N GLU A 218 -3.72 -3.04 2.82
CA GLU A 218 -3.79 -4.31 2.09
C GLU A 218 -3.51 -5.46 3.05
N VAL A 219 -4.44 -6.41 3.10
CA VAL A 219 -4.25 -7.65 3.86
C VAL A 219 -4.07 -8.81 2.88
N ARG A 220 -3.00 -9.59 3.07
CA ARG A 220 -2.78 -10.85 2.35
C ARG A 220 -2.59 -11.97 3.35
N VAL A 221 -3.22 -13.12 3.12
CA VAL A 221 -3.07 -14.28 3.99
C VAL A 221 -2.47 -15.43 3.18
N ALA A 222 -1.22 -15.78 3.46
CA ALA A 222 -0.56 -16.95 2.89
C ALA A 222 -0.75 -18.15 3.81
N VAL A 223 -1.05 -19.32 3.26
CA VAL A 223 -1.34 -20.54 4.01
C VAL A 223 -0.35 -21.63 3.62
N SER A 224 0.14 -22.35 4.63
CA SER A 224 0.88 -23.60 4.46
C SER A 224 0.03 -24.64 3.69
N PRO A 225 0.63 -25.57 2.92
CA PRO A 225 -0.15 -26.57 2.18
C PRO A 225 -1.01 -27.48 3.06
N GLY A 226 -0.62 -27.68 4.32
CA GLY A 226 -1.40 -28.45 5.30
C GLY A 226 -2.59 -27.67 5.87
N GLY A 227 -2.71 -26.37 5.60
CA GLY A 227 -3.82 -25.53 6.03
C GLY A 227 -3.83 -25.16 7.51
N ALA A 228 -2.89 -25.66 8.31
CA ALA A 228 -2.85 -25.41 9.75
C ALA A 228 -2.26 -24.04 10.09
N ASN A 229 -1.28 -23.59 9.31
CA ASN A 229 -0.50 -22.39 9.63
C ASN A 229 -0.59 -21.40 8.49
N LEU A 230 -0.61 -20.12 8.87
CA LEU A 230 -0.73 -19.01 7.94
C LEU A 230 0.19 -17.86 8.35
N VAL A 231 0.47 -17.00 7.39
CA VAL A 231 1.14 -15.72 7.58
C VAL A 231 0.21 -14.65 7.04
N VAL A 232 -0.18 -13.72 7.90
CA VAL A 232 -0.88 -12.50 7.53
C VAL A 232 0.17 -11.43 7.24
N LEU A 233 0.14 -10.88 6.03
CA LEU A 233 0.91 -9.72 5.63
C LEU A 233 -0.05 -8.54 5.60
N VAL A 234 0.31 -7.47 6.31
CA VAL A 234 -0.49 -6.26 6.39
C VAL A 234 0.37 -5.09 5.95
N LYS A 235 0.03 -4.54 4.78
CA LYS A 235 0.72 -3.40 4.21
C LYS A 235 -0.15 -2.17 4.35
N GLY A 236 0.31 -1.18 5.09
CA GLY A 236 -0.34 0.14 5.09
C GLY A 236 0.02 0.90 3.81
N PHE A 237 -0.95 1.64 3.27
CA PHE A 237 -0.66 2.57 2.18
C PHE A 237 -0.49 3.97 2.72
N ASP A 238 0.53 4.64 2.20
CA ASP A 238 0.64 6.08 2.33
C ASP A 238 -0.38 6.74 1.37
N ALA A 239 -1.20 7.61 1.94
CA ALA A 239 -2.19 8.41 1.23
C ALA A 239 -1.62 9.77 0.77
N ALA A 240 -0.47 10.19 1.31
CA ALA A 240 0.13 11.49 1.05
C ALA A 240 1.65 11.36 0.81
N PRO A 241 2.17 11.69 -0.38
CA PRO A 241 3.61 11.64 -0.66
C PRO A 241 4.44 12.37 0.42
N GLY A 242 5.46 11.72 0.97
CA GLY A 242 6.36 12.28 1.99
C GLY A 242 6.01 11.97 3.45
N MET A 243 4.97 11.17 3.73
CA MET A 243 4.54 10.85 5.10
C MET A 243 5.02 9.47 5.60
N GLY A 244 5.80 8.76 4.80
CA GLY A 244 6.37 7.48 5.16
C GLY A 244 5.37 6.31 5.03
N HIS A 245 5.88 5.18 4.53
CA HIS A 245 5.11 3.95 4.49
C HIS A 245 5.06 3.29 5.87
N PHE A 246 3.88 2.83 6.30
CA PHE A 246 3.83 1.81 7.34
C PHE A 246 4.55 0.57 6.85
N PRO A 247 5.54 0.06 7.60
CA PRO A 247 6.25 -1.12 7.16
C PRO A 247 5.28 -2.29 7.01
N THR A 248 5.49 -3.19 6.03
CA THR A 248 4.61 -4.36 5.90
C THR A 248 4.72 -5.23 7.16
N GLU A 249 3.70 -5.21 7.99
CA GLU A 249 3.61 -6.00 9.21
C GLU A 249 3.39 -7.48 8.87
N VAL A 250 4.19 -8.34 9.49
CA VAL A 250 4.11 -9.79 9.30
C VAL A 250 3.61 -10.44 10.59
N ARG A 251 2.45 -11.11 10.53
CA ARG A 251 1.85 -11.79 11.67
C ARG A 251 1.60 -13.25 11.36
N PRO A 252 2.34 -14.19 11.97
CA PRO A 252 2.01 -15.60 11.85
C PRO A 252 0.73 -15.89 12.64
N GLY A 253 -0.08 -16.82 12.13
CA GLY A 253 -1.31 -17.25 12.76
C GLY A 253 -1.59 -18.71 12.52
N VAL A 254 -2.65 -19.19 13.17
CA VAL A 254 -3.14 -20.58 13.06
C VAL A 254 -4.62 -20.52 12.76
N ALA A 255 -5.06 -21.29 11.76
CA ALA A 255 -6.48 -21.47 11.46
C ALA A 255 -6.78 -22.97 11.43
N ARG A 256 -7.88 -23.36 12.10
CA ARG A 256 -8.30 -24.77 12.12
C ARG A 256 -9.42 -24.94 11.11
N GLY A 257 -9.31 -25.99 10.27
CA GLY A 257 -10.34 -26.31 9.30
C GLY A 257 -10.42 -25.36 8.11
N LEU A 258 -9.29 -24.76 7.71
CA LEU A 258 -9.16 -24.13 6.39
C LEU A 258 -9.35 -25.19 5.30
N ASP A 259 -10.32 -24.97 4.42
CA ASP A 259 -10.50 -25.79 3.24
C ASP A 259 -9.49 -25.36 2.17
N GLY A 260 -8.29 -25.94 2.25
CA GLY A 260 -7.17 -25.60 1.37
C GLY A 260 -7.39 -25.89 -0.12
N ALA A 261 -8.50 -26.55 -0.50
CA ALA A 261 -8.86 -26.75 -1.91
C ALA A 261 -9.76 -25.64 -2.45
N ARG A 262 -10.54 -24.97 -1.59
CA ARG A 262 -11.60 -24.04 -2.00
C ARG A 262 -11.19 -22.57 -1.90
N LEU A 263 -10.34 -22.25 -0.94
CA LEU A 263 -10.10 -20.87 -0.51
C LEU A 263 -8.84 -20.26 -1.13
N LEU A 264 -8.11 -20.99 -1.98
CA LEU A 264 -6.73 -20.66 -2.30
C LEU A 264 -6.50 -20.24 -3.75
N THR A 265 -5.84 -19.09 -3.94
CA THR A 265 -5.27 -18.62 -5.20
C THR A 265 -3.74 -18.82 -5.19
N THR A 266 -3.15 -19.00 -6.37
CA THR A 266 -1.67 -19.03 -6.52
C THR A 266 -1.07 -17.65 -6.67
N VAL A 267 -1.90 -16.65 -6.96
CA VAL A 267 -1.48 -15.27 -7.17
C VAL A 267 -1.92 -14.47 -5.94
N PRO A 268 -1.05 -13.63 -5.39
CA PRO A 268 -1.43 -12.61 -4.44
C PRO A 268 -2.62 -11.79 -4.95
N ALA A 269 -3.73 -11.83 -4.24
CA ALA A 269 -4.82 -10.89 -4.48
C ALA A 269 -4.89 -9.98 -3.26
N ALA A 270 -4.76 -8.67 -3.48
CA ALA A 270 -4.91 -7.67 -2.44
C ALA A 270 -6.32 -7.80 -1.84
N ALA A 271 -6.43 -8.14 -0.56
CA ALA A 271 -7.71 -8.10 0.12
C ALA A 271 -7.90 -6.71 0.72
N LEU A 272 -9.03 -6.11 0.32
CA LEU A 272 -9.82 -5.18 1.11
C LEU A 272 -9.10 -3.90 1.53
N ALA A 273 -9.39 -2.76 0.87
CA ALA A 273 -9.20 -1.46 1.52
C ALA A 273 -10.13 -1.42 2.74
N VAL A 274 -9.57 -1.67 3.93
CA VAL A 274 -10.30 -1.57 5.19
C VAL A 274 -10.57 -0.09 5.42
N ALA A 275 -11.75 0.39 5.00
CA ALA A 275 -12.23 1.67 5.50
C ALA A 275 -12.42 1.51 7.02
N SER A 276 -11.64 2.21 7.83
CA SER A 276 -11.98 2.28 9.26
C SER A 276 -13.35 2.95 9.37
N PRO A 277 -14.28 2.39 10.17
CA PRO A 277 -15.60 2.97 10.37
C PRO A 277 -15.53 4.42 10.90
N ASP A 278 -14.39 4.81 11.50
CA ASP A 278 -14.10 6.14 12.03
C ASP A 278 -13.08 6.94 11.19
N ALA A 279 -12.53 6.35 10.11
CA ALA A 279 -11.62 7.01 9.16
C ALA A 279 -12.35 7.71 8.01
N ALA A 280 -13.65 7.43 7.85
CA ALA A 280 -14.48 8.40 7.19
C ALA A 280 -14.33 9.71 7.99
N PRO A 281 -14.07 10.87 7.33
CA PRO A 281 -14.29 12.16 7.98
C PRO A 281 -15.62 12.06 8.72
N GLN A 282 -15.68 12.52 9.98
CA GLN A 282 -16.88 12.39 10.81
C GLN A 282 -18.10 12.51 9.92
N VAL A 283 -18.96 11.48 9.92
CA VAL A 283 -19.86 11.12 8.81
C VAL A 283 -20.58 12.32 8.18
N ASP A 284 -20.83 13.41 8.91
CA ASP A 284 -21.38 14.64 8.38
C ASP A 284 -20.46 15.43 7.40
N GLU A 285 -19.15 15.44 7.57
CA GLU A 285 -18.20 16.22 6.75
C GLU A 285 -17.76 15.46 5.47
N ALA A 286 -17.72 14.12 5.51
CA ALA A 286 -17.44 13.29 4.34
C ALA A 286 -18.54 13.36 3.28
N HIS A 287 -19.79 13.54 3.73
CA HIS A 287 -20.96 13.74 2.87
C HIS A 287 -21.13 15.20 2.45
N ALA A 288 -20.36 16.13 3.02
CA ALA A 288 -20.42 17.51 2.59
C ALA A 288 -20.04 17.58 1.10
N PRO A 289 -20.90 18.15 0.23
CA PRO A 289 -20.65 18.19 -1.21
C PRO A 289 -19.30 18.82 -1.59
N GLY A 290 -18.75 19.70 -0.74
CA GLY A 290 -17.43 20.30 -0.91
C GLY A 290 -16.28 19.31 -0.77
N THR A 291 -16.38 18.38 0.18
CA THR A 291 -15.35 17.37 0.49
C THR A 291 -15.19 16.38 -0.65
N VAL A 292 -16.29 15.77 -1.11
CA VAL A 292 -16.28 14.85 -2.27
C VAL A 292 -15.73 15.54 -3.51
N ALA A 293 -16.13 16.79 -3.77
CA ALA A 293 -15.63 17.55 -4.91
C ALA A 293 -14.12 17.86 -4.82
N ARG A 294 -13.59 18.16 -3.63
CA ARG A 294 -12.15 18.40 -3.40
C ARG A 294 -11.34 17.13 -3.67
N PHE A 295 -11.67 16.02 -3.05
CA PHE A 295 -10.93 14.76 -3.24
C PHE A 295 -11.09 14.21 -4.67
N ASN A 296 -12.26 14.38 -5.29
CA ASN A 296 -12.44 13.98 -6.69
C ASN A 296 -11.53 14.79 -7.63
N ARG A 297 -11.22 16.07 -7.32
CA ARG A 297 -10.25 16.86 -8.08
C ARG A 297 -8.82 16.32 -7.91
N LEU A 298 -8.42 15.91 -6.71
CA LEU A 298 -7.11 15.31 -6.46
C LEU A 298 -6.94 13.99 -7.24
N ALA A 299 -7.92 13.09 -7.16
CA ALA A 299 -7.89 11.83 -7.91
C ALA A 299 -7.91 12.06 -9.43
N LEU A 300 -8.64 13.07 -9.92
CA LEU A 300 -8.59 13.48 -11.33
C LEU A 300 -7.20 14.00 -11.74
N THR A 301 -6.51 14.75 -10.88
CA THR A 301 -5.14 15.22 -11.12
C THR A 301 -4.18 14.04 -11.25
N ALA A 302 -4.23 13.06 -10.33
CA ALA A 302 -3.45 11.83 -10.40
C ALA A 302 -3.72 11.05 -11.70
N HIS A 303 -5.00 10.90 -12.08
CA HIS A 303 -5.38 10.21 -13.32
C HIS A 303 -4.82 10.90 -14.57
N ARG A 304 -4.84 12.24 -14.60
CA ARG A 304 -4.26 13.03 -15.71
C ARG A 304 -2.74 12.92 -15.77
N ALA A 305 -2.09 12.80 -14.62
CA ALA A 305 -0.66 12.51 -14.51
C ALA A 305 -0.31 11.06 -14.89
N ARG A 306 -1.30 10.23 -15.27
CA ARG A 306 -1.16 8.78 -15.55
C ARG A 306 -0.77 7.95 -14.33
N ASP A 307 -0.86 8.52 -13.14
CA ASP A 307 -0.82 7.75 -11.90
C ASP A 307 -2.20 7.14 -11.64
N TYR A 308 -2.50 6.09 -12.41
CA TYR A 308 -3.78 5.40 -12.33
C TYR A 308 -3.96 4.66 -11.00
N ALA A 309 -2.87 4.25 -10.36
CA ALA A 309 -2.91 3.56 -9.08
C ALA A 309 -3.41 4.50 -7.97
N SER A 310 -2.81 5.69 -7.84
CA SER A 310 -3.27 6.69 -6.87
C SER A 310 -4.65 7.22 -7.20
N ALA A 311 -4.98 7.42 -8.49
CA ALA A 311 -6.33 7.80 -8.90
C ALA A 311 -7.39 6.76 -8.50
N ALA A 312 -7.14 5.47 -8.76
CA ALA A 312 -8.03 4.39 -8.37
C ALA A 312 -8.21 4.33 -6.85
N ARG A 313 -7.13 4.50 -6.07
CA ARG A 313 -7.20 4.55 -4.60
C ARG A 313 -8.08 5.71 -4.12
N GLY A 314 -7.81 6.93 -4.59
CA GLY A 314 -8.60 8.11 -4.20
C GLY A 314 -10.09 7.98 -4.55
N TRP A 315 -10.43 7.43 -5.72
CA TRP A 315 -11.84 7.18 -6.06
C TRP A 315 -12.46 6.01 -5.31
N ALA A 316 -11.70 4.99 -4.91
CA ALA A 316 -12.20 3.92 -4.06
C ALA A 316 -12.60 4.44 -2.68
N GLY A 317 -11.76 5.29 -2.05
CA GLY A 317 -12.09 5.96 -0.79
C GLY A 317 -13.32 6.86 -0.92
N LEU A 318 -13.39 7.67 -1.99
CA LEU A 318 -14.56 8.50 -2.27
C LEU A 318 -15.83 7.69 -2.49
N LEU A 319 -15.75 6.50 -3.10
CA LEU A 319 -16.91 5.65 -3.34
C LEU A 319 -17.41 5.00 -2.04
N ALA A 320 -16.52 4.75 -1.08
CA ALA A 320 -16.91 4.31 0.25
C ALA A 320 -17.69 5.42 1.00
N ALA A 321 -17.25 6.68 0.89
CA ALA A 321 -17.91 7.84 1.50
C ALA A 321 -19.19 8.27 0.76
N ALA A 322 -19.24 8.12 -0.57
CA ALA A 322 -20.39 8.47 -1.41
C ALA A 322 -20.78 7.31 -2.34
N PRO A 323 -21.41 6.24 -1.81
CA PRO A 323 -21.73 5.03 -2.57
C PRO A 323 -22.61 5.28 -3.79
N ASP A 324 -23.41 6.34 -3.81
CA ASP A 324 -24.33 6.65 -4.91
C ASP A 324 -23.76 7.65 -5.93
N ASP A 325 -22.51 8.13 -5.76
CA ASP A 325 -21.93 9.08 -6.71
C ASP A 325 -21.53 8.39 -8.03
N ALA A 326 -22.34 8.64 -9.06
CA ALA A 326 -22.14 8.08 -10.39
C ALA A 326 -20.83 8.52 -11.06
N ASN A 327 -20.30 9.70 -10.73
CA ASN A 327 -19.05 10.20 -11.30
C ASN A 327 -17.85 9.50 -10.68
N VAL A 328 -17.82 9.38 -9.35
CA VAL A 328 -16.76 8.68 -8.62
C VAL A 328 -16.67 7.23 -9.08
N ARG A 329 -17.81 6.51 -9.11
CA ARG A 329 -17.87 5.12 -9.59
C ARG A 329 -17.39 4.98 -11.03
N TYR A 330 -17.80 5.88 -11.92
CA TYR A 330 -17.36 5.88 -13.32
C TYR A 330 -15.86 6.13 -13.46
N ASN A 331 -15.34 7.13 -12.74
CA ASN A 331 -13.93 7.48 -12.80
C ASN A 331 -13.04 6.35 -12.25
N LEU A 332 -13.46 5.70 -11.16
CA LEU A 332 -12.81 4.50 -10.65
C LEU A 332 -12.74 3.40 -11.70
N ALA A 333 -13.84 3.16 -12.43
CA ALA A 333 -13.85 2.19 -13.53
C ALA A 333 -12.83 2.55 -14.62
N CYS A 334 -12.69 3.83 -14.97
CA CYS A 334 -11.66 4.30 -15.90
C CYS A 334 -10.25 3.99 -15.38
N ALA A 335 -9.92 4.36 -14.14
CA ALA A 335 -8.59 4.08 -13.57
C ALA A 335 -8.27 2.58 -13.54
N LEU A 336 -9.22 1.74 -13.10
CA LEU A 336 -9.04 0.29 -13.06
C LEU A 336 -8.81 -0.32 -14.45
N ALA A 337 -9.52 0.18 -15.47
CA ALA A 337 -9.30 -0.27 -16.84
C ALA A 337 -7.90 0.10 -17.37
N ARG A 338 -7.34 1.23 -16.93
CA ARG A 338 -5.97 1.68 -17.24
C ARG A 338 -4.89 0.93 -16.46
N LEU A 339 -5.25 0.33 -15.33
CA LEU A 339 -4.41 -0.56 -14.53
C LEU A 339 -4.47 -2.03 -14.99
N ASP A 340 -5.01 -2.30 -16.18
CA ASP A 340 -5.20 -3.65 -16.71
C ASP A 340 -6.09 -4.54 -15.82
N GLN A 341 -7.11 -3.94 -15.18
CA GLN A 341 -8.12 -4.63 -14.37
C GLN A 341 -9.52 -4.49 -14.98
N PRO A 342 -9.74 -4.95 -16.23
CA PRO A 342 -10.97 -4.66 -16.97
C PRO A 342 -12.21 -5.34 -16.38
N GLU A 343 -12.07 -6.49 -15.71
CA GLU A 343 -13.17 -7.21 -15.07
C GLU A 343 -13.72 -6.42 -13.88
N ARG A 344 -12.85 -5.89 -13.01
CA ARG A 344 -13.26 -5.05 -11.88
C ARG A 344 -13.91 -3.76 -12.35
N ALA A 345 -13.37 -3.15 -13.40
CA ALA A 345 -13.98 -1.99 -14.03
C ALA A 345 -15.38 -2.32 -14.59
N LEU A 346 -15.57 -3.49 -15.21
CA LEU A 346 -16.86 -3.94 -15.72
C LEU A 346 -17.92 -4.07 -14.62
N ASP A 347 -17.53 -4.56 -13.43
CA ASP A 347 -18.46 -4.68 -12.30
C ASP A 347 -18.97 -3.33 -11.81
N LEU A 348 -18.10 -2.31 -11.72
CA LEU A 348 -18.53 -0.94 -11.42
C LEU A 348 -19.50 -0.37 -12.47
N LEU A 349 -19.33 -0.73 -13.74
CA LEU A 349 -20.27 -0.33 -14.79
C LEU A 349 -21.61 -1.09 -14.70
N ARG A 350 -21.61 -2.35 -14.25
CA ARG A 350 -22.85 -3.09 -13.95
C ARG A 350 -23.60 -2.44 -12.80
N ASP A 351 -22.90 -1.92 -11.79
CA ASP A 351 -23.51 -1.19 -10.69
C ASP A 351 -24.19 0.09 -11.17
N LEU A 352 -23.50 0.87 -12.02
CA LEU A 352 -24.09 2.04 -12.68
C LEU A 352 -25.33 1.67 -13.51
N GLN A 353 -25.31 0.52 -14.18
CA GLN A 353 -26.46 0.04 -14.94
C GLN A 353 -27.66 -0.26 -14.06
N ARG A 354 -27.46 -0.94 -12.93
CA ARG A 354 -28.55 -1.21 -11.96
C ARG A 354 -29.15 0.10 -11.45
N GLN A 355 -28.31 1.07 -11.09
CA GLN A 355 -28.77 2.40 -10.66
C GLN A 355 -29.48 3.17 -11.78
N ALA A 356 -29.02 3.07 -13.03
CA ALA A 356 -29.68 3.68 -14.18
C ALA A 356 -31.07 3.08 -14.46
N GLY A 357 -31.24 1.78 -14.22
CA GLY A 357 -32.53 1.08 -14.26
C GLY A 357 -33.49 1.55 -13.17
N ALA A 358 -32.95 1.97 -12.02
CA ALA A 358 -33.71 2.61 -10.93
C ALA A 358 -33.97 4.11 -11.15
N GLY A 359 -33.67 4.67 -12.32
CA GLY A 359 -33.97 6.06 -12.66
C GLY A 359 -32.82 7.06 -12.49
N CYS A 360 -31.61 6.62 -12.13
CA CYS A 360 -30.45 7.51 -12.04
C CYS A 360 -30.02 8.06 -13.43
N THR A 361 -30.39 9.32 -13.73
CA THR A 361 -30.06 9.98 -15.01
C THR A 361 -28.55 10.10 -15.24
N ARG A 362 -27.78 10.52 -14.22
CA ARG A 362 -26.31 10.63 -14.32
C ARG A 362 -25.66 9.28 -14.60
N CYS A 363 -26.15 8.20 -14.00
CA CYS A 363 -25.65 6.85 -14.25
C CYS A 363 -25.84 6.46 -15.72
N ARG A 364 -27.00 6.80 -16.31
CA ARG A 364 -27.30 6.58 -17.74
C ARG A 364 -26.37 7.38 -18.66
N GLU A 365 -26.06 8.63 -18.31
CA GLU A 365 -25.09 9.46 -19.02
C GLU A 365 -23.68 8.86 -18.98
N ARG A 366 -23.24 8.41 -17.80
CA ARG A 366 -21.93 7.76 -17.60
C ARG A 366 -21.82 6.46 -18.39
N LEU A 367 -22.85 5.62 -18.41
CA LEU A 367 -22.89 4.42 -19.26
C LEU A 367 -22.84 4.76 -20.76
N THR A 368 -23.49 5.84 -21.17
CA THR A 368 -23.43 6.32 -22.55
C THR A 368 -22.01 6.76 -22.91
N ARG A 369 -21.33 7.47 -22.00
CA ARG A 369 -19.93 7.87 -22.15
C ARG A 369 -18.99 6.66 -22.23
N ALA A 370 -19.19 5.64 -21.40
CA ALA A 370 -18.36 4.43 -21.34
C ALA A 370 -18.16 3.73 -22.69
N ARG A 371 -19.15 3.83 -23.58
CA ARG A 371 -19.13 3.25 -24.93
C ARG A 371 -18.03 3.80 -25.83
N ARG A 372 -17.57 5.03 -25.57
CA ARG A 372 -16.60 5.75 -26.40
C ARG A 372 -15.39 6.24 -25.63
N ASP A 373 -15.34 6.03 -24.33
CA ASP A 373 -14.25 6.53 -23.50
C ASP A 373 -12.96 5.72 -23.76
N PRO A 374 -11.86 6.34 -24.21
CA PRO A 374 -10.63 5.61 -24.51
C PRO A 374 -10.07 4.85 -23.30
N ASP A 375 -10.33 5.29 -22.07
CA ASP A 375 -9.82 4.63 -20.87
C ASP A 375 -10.45 3.25 -20.64
N LEU A 376 -11.67 3.05 -21.14
CA LEU A 376 -12.42 1.80 -21.02
C LEU A 376 -12.27 0.89 -22.25
N ALA A 377 -11.21 1.05 -23.04
CA ALA A 377 -10.98 0.24 -24.23
C ALA A 377 -10.84 -1.26 -23.92
N SER A 378 -10.10 -1.63 -22.86
CA SER A 378 -9.94 -3.01 -22.39
C SER A 378 -11.28 -3.61 -21.94
N VAL A 379 -12.07 -2.84 -21.19
CA VAL A 379 -13.40 -3.25 -20.72
C VAL A 379 -14.36 -3.53 -21.88
N ARG A 380 -14.32 -2.73 -22.95
CA ARG A 380 -15.17 -2.93 -24.14
C ARG A 380 -14.92 -4.24 -24.88
N ALA A 381 -13.73 -4.82 -24.73
CA ALA A 381 -13.42 -6.12 -25.33
C ALA A 381 -14.09 -7.28 -24.58
N LEU A 382 -14.50 -7.08 -23.32
CA LEU A 382 -15.11 -8.12 -22.50
C LEU A 382 -16.52 -8.48 -23.00
N PRO A 383 -16.90 -9.78 -22.98
CA PRO A 383 -18.25 -10.22 -23.36
C PRO A 383 -19.36 -9.51 -22.59
N GLY A 384 -19.19 -9.33 -21.27
CA GLY A 384 -20.19 -8.69 -20.42
C GLY A 384 -20.44 -7.21 -20.72
N PHE A 385 -19.52 -6.51 -21.40
CA PHE A 385 -19.77 -5.14 -21.83
C PHE A 385 -20.81 -5.06 -22.96
N ARG A 386 -20.94 -6.12 -23.78
CA ARG A 386 -21.97 -6.17 -24.84
C ARG A 386 -23.36 -6.25 -24.23
N GLU A 387 -23.52 -6.99 -23.13
CA GLU A 387 -24.77 -7.11 -22.37
C GLU A 387 -25.18 -5.75 -21.77
N LEU A 388 -24.21 -4.99 -21.22
CA LEU A 388 -24.44 -3.62 -20.75
C LEU A 388 -25.08 -2.72 -21.82
N ASN A 389 -24.64 -2.88 -23.08
CA ASN A 389 -25.14 -2.09 -24.20
C ASN A 389 -26.53 -2.48 -24.67
N GLN A 390 -26.88 -3.76 -24.62
CA GLN A 390 -28.18 -4.25 -25.08
C GLN A 390 -29.29 -3.79 -24.12
N ALA A 391 -29.10 -3.97 -22.81
CA ALA A 391 -30.08 -3.54 -21.81
C ALA A 391 -30.33 -2.03 -21.83
N ALA A 392 -29.30 -1.20 -22.09
CA ALA A 392 -29.47 0.24 -22.22
C ALA A 392 -30.22 0.69 -23.49
N ARG A 393 -30.43 -0.19 -24.48
CA ARG A 393 -31.25 0.08 -25.68
C ARG A 393 -32.72 -0.29 -25.48
N GLY A 394 -33.02 -1.30 -24.65
CA GLY A 394 -34.38 -1.77 -24.40
C GLY A 394 -35.18 -0.95 -23.38
N ALA A 395 -34.54 0.01 -22.70
CA ALA A 395 -35.17 0.88 -21.70
C ALA A 395 -35.65 2.25 -22.26
N ARG A 396 -35.70 2.38 -23.59
CA ARG A 396 -36.33 3.51 -24.29
C ARG A 396 -37.71 3.09 -24.77
#